data_AF-A0A6A6NGT9-F1
#
_entry.id   AF-A0A6A6NGT9-F1
#
_cell.length_a   1.000
_cell.length_b   1.000
_cell.length_c   1.000
_cell.angle_alpha   90.00
_cell.angle_beta   90.00
_cell.angle_gamma   90.00
#
_symmetry.space_group_name_H-M   'P 1'
#
loop_
_entity.id
_entity.type
_entity.pdbx_description
1 polymer ?
#
loop_
_entity_poly.entity_id
_entity_poly.type
_entity_poly.pdbx_seq_one_letter_code
_entity_poly.pdbx_strand_id
1 'polypeptide(L)'
;MAGGSYYDGEDFCHNKLLVDPEEASFLELIRLLFSSDIKSRRFVECPENQRQRDFSHRWLIFISVVAQKLLLYYRNPMAQMGHAIETWLNLVSSNGGLFRLMLKYLKGNVARPDRLSARFRSVVGNLDRRVEIETSIRADHRKYKSALALMAAKLSYENEAFINSIVTDHWNMKFLGFYNFWNGYQRLPSTQAFMLQDKDTDVNHIVVAFRGTNPFDAYAWCTDVDISWYELQGVGKIHRGFMKALGLQKDGWPKEISLGSEHLYAYYEIRRMLRDILSKNEKAKFIVTGHSLGGALAILFVAVLAIHKEAWLLDRMEGSTHLGSQELVTGSLGISCKIS
;
A
#
# COMPACT_ATOMS: atom_id res chain seq x y z
N MET A 1 -14.75 12.50 35.93
CA MET A 1 -14.16 13.46 34.97
C MET A 1 -12.64 13.40 35.12
N ALA A 2 -11.96 12.83 34.15
CA ALA A 2 -10.50 12.89 33.92
C ALA A 2 -10.35 12.28 32.51
N GLY A 3 -10.36 13.09 31.46
CA GLY A 3 -9.20 13.84 31.01
C GLY A 3 -8.77 13.21 29.69
N GLY A 4 -9.58 13.41 28.64
CA GLY A 4 -9.29 12.92 27.31
C GLY A 4 -8.18 13.75 26.68
N SER A 5 -7.02 13.14 26.46
CA SER A 5 -5.99 13.73 25.60
C SER A 5 -6.44 13.54 24.15
N TYR A 6 -6.97 14.62 23.58
CA TYR A 6 -7.05 14.78 22.14
C TYR A 6 -5.63 14.83 21.58
N TYR A 7 -5.31 13.99 20.60
CA TYR A 7 -4.08 14.12 19.82
C TYR A 7 -4.25 15.25 18.81
N ASP A 8 -4.22 16.49 19.27
CA ASP A 8 -4.13 17.68 18.42
C ASP A 8 -2.67 18.14 18.32
N GLY A 9 -2.17 18.21 17.08
CA GLY A 9 -1.08 19.07 16.58
C GLY A 9 0.33 18.89 17.13
N GLU A 10 0.53 18.89 18.45
CA GLU A 10 1.87 19.09 19.03
C GLU A 10 2.48 17.84 19.70
N ASP A 11 1.67 16.81 19.99
CA ASP A 11 2.13 15.59 20.70
C ASP A 11 1.86 14.29 19.91
N PHE A 12 1.85 14.37 18.57
CA PHE A 12 1.65 13.19 17.71
C PHE A 12 2.77 12.14 17.88
N CYS A 13 4.00 12.58 18.16
CA CYS A 13 5.17 11.70 18.19
C CYS A 13 6.33 12.33 18.98
N HIS A 14 6.73 11.70 20.09
CA HIS A 14 7.86 12.19 20.90
C HIS A 14 9.24 11.80 20.33
N ASN A 15 9.34 10.69 19.60
CA ASN A 15 10.60 10.18 19.04
C ASN A 15 10.45 9.84 17.55
N LYS A 16 11.34 10.35 16.71
CA LYS A 16 11.28 10.14 15.26
C LYS A 16 12.67 10.09 14.65
N LEU A 17 12.83 9.30 13.59
CA LEU A 17 13.96 9.40 12.67
C LEU A 17 13.39 9.85 11.32
N LEU A 18 13.70 11.06 10.89
CA LEU A 18 13.32 11.55 9.58
C LEU A 18 14.57 11.71 8.72
N VAL A 19 14.48 11.23 7.50
CA VAL A 19 15.49 11.40 6.47
C VAL A 19 14.82 12.12 5.29
N ASP A 20 15.40 13.25 4.87
CA ASP A 20 14.91 14.03 3.74
C ASP A 20 15.90 13.98 2.56
N PRO A 21 15.64 13.17 1.52
CA PRO A 21 16.57 13.07 0.40
C PRO A 21 16.70 14.38 -0.38
N GLU A 22 15.77 15.33 -0.32
CA GLU A 22 15.86 16.59 -1.08
C GLU A 22 16.92 17.52 -0.47
N GLU A 23 16.97 17.60 0.86
CA GLU A 23 17.93 18.41 1.62
C GLU A 23 19.34 17.82 1.66
N ALA A 24 19.50 16.54 1.29
CA ALA A 24 20.80 15.86 1.35
C ALA A 24 21.72 16.28 0.18
N SER A 25 22.76 17.05 0.47
CA SER A 25 23.80 17.35 -0.53
C SER A 25 24.77 16.18 -0.71
N PHE A 26 25.43 16.10 -1.88
CA PHE A 26 26.45 15.08 -2.16
C PHE A 26 27.58 15.08 -1.11
N LEU A 27 28.04 16.27 -0.70
CA LEU A 27 29.09 16.41 0.30
C LEU A 27 28.63 15.91 1.68
N GLU A 28 27.38 16.16 2.07
CA GLU A 28 26.85 15.67 3.34
C GLU A 28 26.67 14.15 3.35
N LEU A 29 26.34 13.54 2.21
CA LEU A 29 26.30 12.08 2.06
C LEU A 29 27.69 11.44 2.20
N ILE A 30 28.73 12.04 1.61
CA ILE A 30 30.11 11.60 1.85
C ILE A 30 30.46 11.75 3.33
N ARG A 31 30.17 12.92 3.93
CA ARG A 31 30.42 13.15 5.36
C ARG A 31 29.67 12.16 6.26
N LEU A 32 28.51 11.66 5.86
CA LEU A 32 27.76 10.61 6.59
C LEU A 32 28.59 9.34 6.79
N LEU A 33 29.44 8.99 5.83
CA LEU A 33 30.29 7.81 5.90
C LEU A 33 31.46 7.97 6.88
N PHE A 34 31.94 9.20 7.08
CA PHE A 34 33.14 9.47 7.89
C PHE A 34 32.88 10.04 9.29
N SER A 35 31.71 10.64 9.55
CA SER A 35 31.37 11.20 10.87
C SER A 35 30.18 10.49 11.51
N SER A 36 30.34 10.10 12.77
CA SER A 36 29.35 9.39 13.58
C SER A 36 28.17 10.26 14.04
N ASP A 37 28.34 11.58 14.12
CA ASP A 37 27.29 12.52 14.52
C ASP A 37 26.31 12.73 13.38
N ILE A 38 25.16 12.06 13.40
CA ILE A 38 24.12 12.13 12.37
C ILE A 38 23.21 13.35 12.48
N LYS A 39 23.01 13.88 13.69
CA LYS A 39 22.09 15.00 13.94
C LYS A 39 22.62 16.33 13.42
N SER A 40 23.93 16.47 13.25
CA SER A 40 24.53 17.68 12.68
C SER A 40 24.21 17.90 11.19
N ARG A 41 23.47 16.99 10.54
CA ARG A 41 23.16 17.04 9.10
C ARG A 41 21.73 17.53 8.88
N ARG A 42 21.53 18.45 7.94
CA ARG A 42 20.24 19.10 7.69
C ARG A 42 19.13 18.12 7.29
N PHE A 43 19.51 17.05 6.59
CA PHE A 43 18.58 16.06 6.07
C PHE A 43 18.22 14.95 7.06
N VAL A 44 18.73 14.98 8.30
CA VAL A 44 18.45 13.96 9.32
C VAL A 44 17.89 14.61 10.58
N GLU A 45 16.66 14.25 10.92
CA GLU A 45 16.08 14.55 12.23
C GLU A 45 16.08 13.26 13.05
N CYS A 46 16.68 13.26 14.24
CA CYS A 46 16.71 12.08 15.11
C CYS A 46 16.68 12.44 16.61
N PRO A 47 16.32 11.51 17.50
CA PRO A 47 16.31 11.75 18.94
C PRO A 47 17.74 11.94 19.46
N GLU A 48 17.92 12.73 20.53
CA GLU A 48 19.26 13.10 21.03
C GLU A 48 20.11 11.88 21.42
N ASN A 49 19.48 10.86 22.00
CA ASN A 49 20.14 9.61 22.37
C ASN A 49 20.60 8.75 21.17
N GLN A 50 20.18 9.09 19.95
CA GLN A 50 20.60 8.43 18.70
C GLN A 50 21.45 9.35 17.82
N ARG A 51 21.91 10.48 18.37
CA ARG A 51 22.76 11.44 17.66
C ARG A 51 24.02 10.80 17.08
N GLN A 52 24.62 9.88 17.81
CA GLN A 52 25.75 9.10 17.33
C GLN A 52 25.27 7.73 16.88
N ARG A 53 25.71 7.31 15.70
CA ARG A 53 25.43 5.98 15.18
C ARG A 53 26.68 5.29 14.70
N ASP A 54 26.70 3.96 14.83
CA ASP A 54 27.74 3.12 14.28
C ASP A 54 27.81 3.25 12.74
N PHE A 55 28.83 2.66 12.13
CA PHE A 55 28.98 2.71 10.68
C PHE A 55 27.83 2.02 9.96
N SER A 56 27.34 0.88 10.46
CA SER A 56 26.27 0.09 9.82
C SER A 56 24.99 0.90 9.65
N HIS A 57 24.53 1.60 10.70
CA HIS A 57 23.33 2.42 10.62
C HIS A 57 23.53 3.65 9.72
N ARG A 58 24.73 4.25 9.73
CA ARG A 58 25.06 5.37 8.82
C ARG A 58 25.09 4.92 7.36
N TRP A 59 25.60 3.72 7.12
CA TRP A 59 25.62 3.08 5.80
C TRP A 59 24.21 2.80 5.30
N LEU A 60 23.30 2.34 6.16
CA LEU A 60 21.88 2.18 5.82
C LEU A 60 21.20 3.51 5.46
N ILE A 61 21.44 4.58 6.24
CA ILE A 61 20.95 5.92 5.91
C ILE A 61 21.50 6.37 4.55
N PHE A 62 22.80 6.17 4.31
CA PHE A 62 23.44 6.52 3.05
C PHE A 62 22.80 5.79 1.86
N ILE A 63 22.66 4.46 1.94
CA ILE A 63 22.05 3.64 0.87
C ILE A 63 20.62 4.10 0.61
N SER A 64 19.82 4.30 1.67
CA SER A 64 18.43 4.76 1.56
C SER A 64 18.33 6.09 0.80
N VAL A 65 19.13 7.10 1.18
CA VAL A 65 19.07 8.42 0.52
C VAL A 65 19.57 8.34 -0.93
N VAL A 66 20.65 7.60 -1.18
CA VAL A 66 21.19 7.43 -2.54
C VAL A 66 20.17 6.71 -3.42
N ALA A 67 19.55 5.64 -2.92
CA ALA A 67 18.51 4.92 -3.65
C ALA A 67 17.31 5.83 -3.97
N GLN A 68 16.81 6.61 -3.00
CA GLN A 68 15.72 7.57 -3.22
C GLN A 68 16.10 8.61 -4.29
N LYS A 69 17.30 9.20 -4.22
CA LYS A 69 17.78 10.17 -5.21
C LYS A 69 17.88 9.55 -6.61
N LEU A 70 18.40 8.34 -6.74
CA LEU A 70 18.50 7.63 -8.03
C LEU A 70 17.12 7.31 -8.60
N LEU A 71 16.21 6.78 -7.77
CA LEU A 71 14.83 6.48 -8.19
C LEU A 71 14.10 7.73 -8.69
N LEU A 72 14.19 8.83 -7.95
CA LEU A 72 13.57 10.10 -8.35
C LEU A 72 14.22 10.69 -9.61
N TYR A 73 15.53 10.58 -9.76
CA TYR A 73 16.25 11.00 -10.97
C TYR A 73 15.79 10.22 -12.21
N TYR A 74 15.62 8.90 -12.08
CA TYR A 74 15.18 8.01 -13.17
C TYR A 74 13.67 7.81 -13.26
N ARG A 75 12.85 8.58 -12.52
CA ARG A 75 11.39 8.36 -12.44
C ARG A 75 10.70 8.31 -13.81
N ASN A 76 11.05 9.23 -14.70
CA ASN A 76 10.44 9.33 -16.02
C ASN A 76 10.92 8.19 -16.95
N PRO A 77 12.23 7.92 -17.07
CA PRO A 77 12.72 6.73 -17.79
C PRO A 77 12.12 5.40 -17.29
N MET A 78 12.03 5.21 -15.97
CA MET A 78 11.42 4.01 -15.38
C MET A 78 9.96 3.87 -15.80
N ALA A 79 9.16 4.93 -15.67
CA ALA A 79 7.76 4.92 -16.07
C ALA A 79 7.58 4.63 -17.57
N GLN A 80 8.42 5.23 -18.43
CA GLN A 80 8.40 4.98 -19.88
C GLN A 80 8.78 3.53 -20.21
N MET A 81 9.79 2.98 -19.54
CA MET A 81 10.19 1.59 -19.70
C MET A 81 9.06 0.64 -19.28
N GLY A 82 8.42 0.88 -18.13
CA GLY A 82 7.23 0.13 -17.71
C GLY A 82 6.11 0.22 -18.73
N HIS A 83 5.85 1.42 -19.25
CA HIS A 83 4.85 1.63 -20.30
C HIS A 83 5.15 0.80 -21.56
N ALA A 84 6.40 0.82 -22.03
CA ALA A 84 6.84 0.07 -23.20
C ALA A 84 6.74 -1.45 -22.99
N ILE A 85 7.21 -1.95 -21.84
CA ILE A 85 7.16 -3.38 -21.50
C ILE A 85 5.71 -3.86 -21.42
N GLU A 86 4.84 -3.16 -20.69
CA GLU A 86 3.42 -3.55 -20.58
C GLU A 86 2.73 -3.50 -21.94
N THR A 87 2.98 -2.46 -22.75
CA THR A 87 2.40 -2.36 -24.09
C THR A 87 2.86 -3.51 -24.98
N TRP A 88 4.15 -3.86 -24.94
CA TRP A 88 4.70 -4.98 -25.69
C TRP A 88 4.09 -6.32 -25.26
N LEU A 89 4.05 -6.59 -23.95
CA LEU A 89 3.48 -7.84 -23.43
C LEU A 89 2.01 -7.99 -23.82
N ASN A 90 1.23 -6.92 -23.74
CA ASN A 90 -0.18 -6.93 -24.13
C ASN A 90 -0.39 -7.00 -25.65
N LEU A 91 0.50 -6.40 -26.44
CA LEU A 91 0.47 -6.53 -27.90
C LEU A 91 0.68 -8.00 -28.31
N VAL A 92 1.67 -8.66 -27.73
CA VAL A 92 1.95 -10.08 -27.95
C VAL A 92 0.78 -10.94 -27.50
N SER A 93 0.26 -10.71 -26.29
CA SER A 93 -0.85 -11.47 -25.71
C SER A 93 -2.15 -11.33 -26.52
N SER A 94 -2.56 -10.10 -26.86
CA SER A 94 -3.80 -9.80 -27.57
C SER A 94 -3.84 -10.35 -29.00
N ASN A 95 -2.66 -10.60 -29.58
CA ASN A 95 -2.54 -11.14 -30.93
C ASN A 95 -2.31 -12.67 -30.98
N GLY A 96 -2.37 -13.35 -29.83
CA GLY A 96 -2.25 -14.80 -29.75
C GLY A 96 -0.81 -15.30 -29.77
N GLY A 97 0.14 -14.50 -29.28
CA GLY A 97 1.56 -14.83 -29.18
C GLY A 97 2.42 -14.20 -30.27
N LEU A 98 3.74 -14.27 -30.10
CA LEU A 98 4.72 -13.58 -30.95
C LEU A 98 4.63 -13.99 -32.42
N PHE A 99 4.51 -15.30 -32.67
CA PHE A 99 4.40 -15.82 -34.04
C PHE A 99 3.14 -15.34 -34.76
N ARG A 100 1.98 -15.38 -34.09
CA ARG A 100 0.72 -14.89 -34.67
C ARG A 100 0.72 -13.37 -34.84
N LEU A 101 1.38 -12.63 -33.95
CA LEU A 101 1.59 -11.19 -34.10
C LEU A 101 2.36 -10.87 -35.39
N MET A 102 3.46 -11.59 -35.69
CA MET A 102 4.21 -11.42 -36.94
C MET A 102 3.34 -11.67 -38.18
N LEU A 103 2.54 -12.75 -38.18
CA LEU A 103 1.61 -13.04 -39.27
C LEU A 103 0.53 -11.97 -39.43
N LYS A 104 -0.01 -11.44 -38.32
CA LYS A 104 -1.01 -10.37 -38.34
C LYS A 104 -0.43 -9.04 -38.80
N TYR A 105 0.83 -8.77 -38.47
CA TYR A 105 1.56 -7.60 -38.95
C TYR A 105 1.69 -7.62 -40.48
N LEU A 106 2.10 -8.75 -41.05
CA LEU A 106 2.15 -8.94 -42.51
C LEU A 106 0.78 -8.80 -43.19
N LYS A 107 -0.30 -9.18 -42.50
CA LYS A 107 -1.69 -9.05 -42.98
C LYS A 107 -2.34 -7.69 -42.69
N GLY A 108 -1.65 -6.77 -42.01
CA GLY A 108 -2.21 -5.47 -41.61
C GLY A 108 -3.33 -5.53 -40.55
N ASN A 109 -3.51 -6.66 -39.85
CA ASN A 109 -4.61 -6.89 -38.90
C ASN A 109 -4.10 -7.10 -37.47
N VAL A 110 -3.33 -6.14 -36.96
CA VAL A 110 -2.77 -6.17 -35.60
C VAL A 110 -3.76 -5.52 -34.62
N ALA A 111 -4.19 -6.28 -33.62
CA ALA A 111 -4.99 -5.74 -32.53
C ALA A 111 -4.09 -4.90 -31.62
N ARG A 112 -4.41 -3.60 -31.48
CA ARG A 112 -3.66 -2.70 -30.59
C ARG A 112 -4.16 -2.86 -29.14
N PRO A 113 -3.26 -2.99 -28.15
CA PRO A 113 -3.66 -3.05 -26.76
C PRO A 113 -4.15 -1.67 -26.29
N ASP A 114 -5.28 -1.67 -25.59
CA ASP A 114 -5.83 -0.49 -24.92
C ASP A 114 -5.66 -0.64 -23.41
N ARG A 115 -4.90 0.27 -22.79
CA ARG A 115 -4.54 0.26 -21.37
C ARG A 115 -5.73 0.36 -20.43
N LEU A 116 -6.82 0.95 -20.89
CA LEU A 116 -8.05 1.13 -20.10
C LEU A 116 -9.02 -0.04 -20.28
N SER A 117 -8.69 -1.01 -21.13
CA SER A 117 -9.57 -2.15 -21.40
C SER A 117 -9.41 -3.28 -20.37
N ALA A 118 -10.49 -4.05 -20.21
CA ALA A 118 -10.51 -5.27 -19.40
C ALA A 118 -9.60 -6.40 -19.94
N ARG A 119 -8.96 -6.22 -21.10
CA ARG A 119 -8.03 -7.19 -21.68
C ARG A 119 -6.58 -6.85 -21.40
N PHE A 120 -6.30 -5.62 -20.95
CA PHE A 120 -4.95 -5.18 -20.64
C PHE A 120 -4.52 -5.63 -19.27
N ARG A 121 -3.29 -6.14 -19.18
CA ARG A 121 -2.68 -6.64 -17.95
C ARG A 121 -1.42 -5.87 -17.61
N SER A 122 -1.17 -5.65 -16.33
CA SER A 122 0.11 -5.14 -15.83
C SER A 122 1.25 -6.14 -16.12
N VAL A 123 2.49 -5.76 -15.81
CA VAL A 123 3.60 -6.73 -15.81
C VAL A 123 3.31 -7.92 -14.89
N VAL A 124 2.71 -7.66 -13.71
CA VAL A 124 2.36 -8.71 -12.73
C VAL A 124 1.33 -9.67 -13.30
N GLY A 125 0.26 -9.17 -13.91
CA GLY A 125 -0.78 -10.00 -14.54
C GLY A 125 -0.32 -10.75 -15.79
N ASN A 126 0.76 -10.30 -16.43
CA ASN A 126 1.42 -11.04 -17.52
C ASN A 126 2.34 -12.16 -17.01
N LEU A 127 3.03 -11.96 -15.87
CA LEU A 127 3.88 -12.96 -15.22
C LEU A 127 3.05 -14.07 -14.56
N ASP A 128 1.91 -13.73 -13.95
CA ASP A 128 0.98 -14.72 -13.43
C ASP A 128 -0.42 -14.46 -14.00
N ARG A 129 -0.84 -15.30 -14.94
CA ARG A 129 -2.10 -15.13 -15.67
C ARG A 129 -3.33 -15.66 -14.97
N ARG A 130 -3.19 -16.40 -13.86
CA ARG A 130 -4.30 -17.04 -13.15
C ARG A 130 -5.23 -15.99 -12.55
N VAL A 131 -6.53 -16.12 -12.80
CA VAL A 131 -7.55 -15.22 -12.24
C VAL A 131 -8.59 -15.96 -11.43
N GLU A 132 -8.73 -17.27 -11.62
CA GLU A 132 -9.70 -18.09 -10.89
C GLU A 132 -9.25 -18.33 -9.45
N ILE A 133 -10.20 -18.19 -8.51
CA ILE A 133 -10.07 -18.75 -7.16
C ILE A 133 -10.31 -20.25 -7.34
N GLU A 134 -9.36 -21.10 -6.93
CA GLU A 134 -9.45 -22.54 -7.16
C GLU A 134 -10.83 -23.09 -6.78
N THR A 135 -11.51 -23.74 -7.73
CA THR A 135 -12.89 -24.25 -7.57
C THR A 135 -13.03 -25.33 -6.51
N SER A 136 -11.91 -25.94 -6.10
CA SER A 136 -11.83 -26.87 -4.97
C SER A 136 -11.98 -26.19 -3.61
N ILE A 137 -11.79 -24.87 -3.54
CA ILE A 137 -11.92 -24.06 -2.33
C ILE A 137 -13.30 -23.39 -2.36
N ARG A 138 -14.33 -24.14 -1.96
CA ARG A 138 -15.69 -23.62 -1.78
C ARG A 138 -15.73 -22.57 -0.66
N ALA A 139 -16.75 -21.71 -0.65
CA ALA A 139 -16.91 -20.62 0.33
C ALA A 139 -16.96 -21.11 1.80
N ASP A 140 -17.38 -22.36 2.03
CA ASP A 140 -17.40 -23.04 3.33
C ASP A 140 -16.02 -23.58 3.76
N HIS A 141 -15.06 -23.63 2.84
CA HIS A 141 -13.73 -24.14 3.11
C HIS A 141 -12.91 -23.13 3.90
N ARG A 142 -12.25 -23.59 4.98
CA ARG A 142 -11.44 -22.76 5.88
C ARG A 142 -10.38 -21.89 5.15
N LYS A 143 -9.95 -22.30 3.96
CA LYS A 143 -8.95 -21.60 3.14
C LYS A 143 -9.52 -20.56 2.17
N TYR A 144 -10.84 -20.49 1.99
CA TYR A 144 -11.48 -19.62 1.00
C TYR A 144 -11.11 -18.16 1.19
N LYS A 145 -11.24 -17.64 2.42
CA LYS A 145 -10.94 -16.25 2.73
C LYS A 145 -9.48 -15.90 2.45
N SER A 146 -8.55 -16.80 2.76
CA SER A 146 -7.14 -16.63 2.45
C SER A 146 -6.87 -16.65 0.95
N ALA A 147 -7.53 -17.54 0.20
CA ALA A 147 -7.41 -17.59 -1.26
C ALA A 147 -7.99 -16.33 -1.91
N LEU A 148 -9.17 -15.88 -1.49
CA LEU A 148 -9.79 -14.63 -1.94
C LEU A 148 -8.91 -13.43 -1.62
N ALA A 149 -8.38 -13.34 -0.40
CA ALA A 149 -7.49 -12.26 0.01
C ALA A 149 -6.19 -12.22 -0.81
N LEU A 150 -5.61 -13.40 -1.11
CA LEU A 150 -4.42 -13.53 -1.95
C LEU A 150 -4.70 -13.12 -3.40
N MET A 151 -5.79 -13.62 -3.97
CA MET A 151 -6.19 -13.30 -5.34
C MET A 151 -6.55 -11.82 -5.48
N ALA A 152 -7.23 -11.23 -4.50
CA ALA A 152 -7.51 -9.80 -4.48
C ALA A 152 -6.24 -8.96 -4.33
N ALA A 153 -5.31 -9.35 -3.45
CA ALA A 153 -4.00 -8.69 -3.31
C ALA A 153 -3.21 -8.69 -4.63
N LYS A 154 -3.22 -9.80 -5.36
CA LYS A 154 -2.61 -9.87 -6.69
C LYS A 154 -3.36 -9.01 -7.72
N LEU A 155 -4.69 -9.10 -7.75
CA LEU A 155 -5.53 -8.40 -8.71
C LEU A 155 -5.44 -6.88 -8.57
N SER A 156 -5.06 -6.37 -7.39
CA SER A 156 -4.88 -4.93 -7.11
C SER A 156 -3.82 -4.24 -7.99
N TYR A 157 -2.95 -5.00 -8.67
CA TYR A 157 -1.95 -4.46 -9.60
C TYR A 157 -2.53 -4.08 -10.97
N GLU A 158 -3.73 -4.55 -11.28
CA GLU A 158 -4.36 -4.40 -12.58
C GLU A 158 -5.14 -3.08 -12.71
N ASN A 159 -5.59 -2.74 -13.91
CA ASN A 159 -6.42 -1.57 -14.15
C ASN A 159 -7.89 -1.81 -13.74
N GLU A 160 -8.64 -0.74 -13.51
CA GLU A 160 -10.04 -0.80 -13.05
C GLU A 160 -10.93 -1.68 -13.93
N ALA A 161 -10.86 -1.57 -15.26
CA ALA A 161 -11.72 -2.34 -16.15
C ALA A 161 -11.41 -3.85 -16.08
N PHE A 162 -10.13 -4.22 -15.95
CA PHE A 162 -9.71 -5.60 -15.76
C PHE A 162 -10.21 -6.12 -14.41
N ILE A 163 -9.99 -5.36 -13.34
CA ILE A 163 -10.42 -5.73 -11.98
C ILE A 163 -11.94 -5.93 -11.96
N ASN A 164 -12.71 -4.98 -12.50
CA ASN A 164 -14.16 -5.04 -12.55
C ASN A 164 -14.62 -6.32 -13.25
N SER A 165 -14.10 -6.61 -14.46
CA SER A 165 -14.47 -7.83 -15.20
C SER A 165 -14.13 -9.11 -14.45
N ILE A 166 -12.97 -9.21 -13.80
CA ILE A 166 -12.65 -10.39 -12.98
C ILE A 166 -13.60 -10.52 -11.79
N VAL A 167 -13.84 -9.44 -11.06
CA VAL A 167 -14.71 -9.46 -9.87
C VAL A 167 -16.15 -9.78 -10.23
N THR A 168 -16.69 -9.20 -11.30
CA THR A 168 -18.10 -9.40 -11.70
C THR A 168 -18.32 -10.66 -12.50
N ASP A 169 -17.47 -10.93 -13.50
CA ASP A 169 -17.76 -11.94 -14.53
C ASP A 169 -17.14 -13.29 -14.17
N HIS A 170 -15.97 -13.29 -13.52
CA HIS A 170 -15.27 -14.52 -13.13
C HIS A 170 -15.59 -14.94 -11.70
N TRP A 171 -15.58 -14.01 -10.75
CA TRP A 171 -15.82 -14.33 -9.34
C TRP A 171 -17.29 -14.22 -8.93
N ASN A 172 -18.16 -13.66 -9.80
CA ASN A 172 -19.58 -13.40 -9.51
C ASN A 172 -19.80 -12.56 -8.22
N MET A 173 -18.86 -11.66 -7.92
CA MET A 173 -18.89 -10.78 -6.75
C MET A 173 -19.33 -9.37 -7.15
N LYS A 174 -19.61 -8.51 -6.16
CA LYS A 174 -19.88 -7.10 -6.41
C LYS A 174 -18.57 -6.32 -6.42
N PHE A 175 -18.25 -5.67 -7.54
CA PHE A 175 -17.23 -4.64 -7.55
C PHE A 175 -17.76 -3.37 -6.87
N LEU A 176 -17.05 -2.85 -5.87
CA LEU A 176 -17.46 -1.67 -5.11
C LEU A 176 -16.77 -0.39 -5.60
N GLY A 177 -15.54 -0.50 -6.08
CA GLY A 177 -14.82 0.61 -6.68
C GLY A 177 -13.31 0.42 -6.71
N PHE A 178 -12.66 1.22 -7.55
CA PHE A 178 -11.21 1.34 -7.66
C PHE A 178 -10.82 2.78 -7.32
N TYR A 179 -9.76 2.93 -6.53
CA TYR A 179 -9.39 4.21 -5.96
C TYR A 179 -7.90 4.46 -6.10
N ASN A 180 -7.55 5.72 -6.38
CA ASN A 180 -6.19 6.21 -6.34
C ASN A 180 -6.13 7.40 -5.39
N PHE A 181 -5.64 7.14 -4.17
CA PHE A 181 -5.65 8.07 -3.06
C PHE A 181 -4.44 8.99 -3.07
N TRP A 182 -4.68 10.21 -2.60
CA TRP A 182 -3.72 11.30 -2.52
C TRP A 182 -2.70 11.09 -1.41
N ASN A 183 -1.44 11.38 -1.73
CA ASN A 183 -0.35 11.49 -0.76
C ASN A 183 0.08 12.95 -0.64
N GLY A 184 -0.22 13.58 0.50
CA GLY A 184 0.04 15.00 0.74
C GLY A 184 1.53 15.40 0.74
N TYR A 185 2.43 14.42 0.91
CA TYR A 185 3.87 14.66 0.89
C TYR A 185 4.45 14.57 -0.52
N GLN A 186 3.95 13.66 -1.35
CA GLN A 186 4.35 13.54 -2.75
C GLN A 186 3.56 14.48 -3.68
N ARG A 187 2.45 15.05 -3.18
CA ARG A 187 1.52 15.93 -3.92
C ARG A 187 1.01 15.27 -5.21
N LEU A 188 0.70 13.98 -5.12
CA LEU A 188 0.12 13.20 -6.21
C LEU A 188 -0.65 11.99 -5.67
N PRO A 189 -1.60 11.42 -6.44
CA PRO A 189 -2.20 10.13 -6.14
C PRO A 189 -1.18 9.00 -6.30
N SER A 190 -0.87 8.28 -5.22
CA SER A 190 0.15 7.21 -5.21
C SER A 190 -0.27 5.94 -4.49
N THR A 191 -1.42 5.94 -3.81
CA THR A 191 -1.89 4.77 -3.06
C THR A 191 -3.13 4.22 -3.71
N GLN A 192 -3.01 3.06 -4.34
CA GLN A 192 -4.13 2.43 -5.05
C GLN A 192 -4.73 1.32 -4.20
N ALA A 193 -6.05 1.24 -4.21
CA ALA A 193 -6.77 0.11 -3.66
C ALA A 193 -8.06 -0.10 -4.43
N PHE A 194 -8.60 -1.31 -4.35
CA PHE A 194 -9.96 -1.57 -4.80
C PHE A 194 -10.74 -2.32 -3.73
N MET A 195 -12.06 -2.24 -3.85
CA MET A 195 -12.98 -2.88 -2.94
C MET A 195 -13.93 -3.79 -3.71
N LEU A 196 -14.21 -4.95 -3.12
CA LEU A 196 -15.24 -5.87 -3.60
C LEU A 196 -16.10 -6.35 -2.43
N GLN A 197 -17.27 -6.87 -2.75
CA GLN A 197 -18.13 -7.56 -1.81
C GLN A 197 -18.44 -8.95 -2.36
N ASP A 198 -18.04 -9.95 -1.60
CA ASP A 198 -18.46 -11.33 -1.80
C ASP A 198 -19.94 -11.46 -1.41
N LYS A 199 -20.75 -11.90 -2.38
CA LYS A 199 -22.20 -12.08 -2.23
C LYS A 199 -22.58 -13.51 -1.84
N ASP A 200 -21.63 -14.45 -1.89
CA ASP A 200 -21.90 -15.88 -1.84
C ASP A 200 -21.88 -16.44 -0.41
N THR A 201 -21.87 -15.56 0.59
CA THR A 201 -21.85 -15.91 2.01
C THR A 201 -22.95 -15.17 2.77
N ASP A 202 -23.61 -15.86 3.72
CA ASP A 202 -24.59 -15.27 4.66
C ASP A 202 -24.02 -14.07 5.46
N VAL A 203 -22.69 -13.96 5.51
CA VAL A 203 -21.93 -12.98 6.29
C VAL A 203 -21.46 -11.80 5.42
N ASN A 204 -21.68 -11.75 4.10
CA ASN A 204 -21.26 -10.66 3.19
C ASN A 204 -19.84 -10.12 3.47
N HIS A 205 -18.80 -10.71 2.89
CA HIS A 205 -17.43 -10.26 3.09
C HIS A 205 -17.05 -9.08 2.19
N ILE A 206 -16.67 -7.96 2.80
CA ILE A 206 -16.07 -6.81 2.10
C ILE A 206 -14.56 -7.00 2.05
N VAL A 207 -13.95 -7.00 0.88
CA VAL A 207 -12.49 -7.09 0.76
C VAL A 207 -11.94 -5.75 0.29
N VAL A 208 -11.00 -5.21 1.05
CA VAL A 208 -10.18 -4.05 0.70
C VAL A 208 -8.80 -4.55 0.29
N ALA A 209 -8.41 -4.34 -0.96
CA ALA A 209 -7.13 -4.81 -1.48
C ALA A 209 -6.25 -3.63 -1.88
N PHE A 210 -5.18 -3.39 -1.13
CA PHE A 210 -4.16 -2.39 -1.43
C PHE A 210 -3.17 -2.92 -2.47
N ARG A 211 -2.88 -2.07 -3.45
CA ARG A 211 -1.82 -2.32 -4.43
C ARG A 211 -0.45 -2.20 -3.77
N GLY A 212 0.43 -3.13 -4.11
CA GLY A 212 1.84 -3.05 -3.75
C GLY A 212 2.69 -2.28 -4.77
N THR A 213 4.01 -2.39 -4.62
CA THR A 213 4.99 -1.67 -5.45
C THR A 213 4.92 -2.12 -6.90
N ASN A 214 4.51 -1.22 -7.80
CA ASN A 214 4.62 -1.45 -9.23
C ASN A 214 6.11 -1.39 -9.63
N PRO A 215 6.67 -2.39 -10.35
CA PRO A 215 8.11 -2.46 -10.61
C PRO A 215 8.73 -1.20 -11.24
N PHE A 216 7.94 -0.44 -12.00
CA PHE A 216 8.38 0.75 -12.72
C PHE A 216 7.89 2.08 -12.11
N ASP A 217 7.41 2.04 -10.87
CA ASP A 217 6.97 3.23 -10.12
C ASP A 217 8.04 3.65 -9.10
N ALA A 218 8.81 4.69 -9.46
CA ALA A 218 9.85 5.22 -8.61
C ALA A 218 9.34 5.77 -7.27
N TYR A 219 8.12 6.32 -7.21
CA TYR A 219 7.55 6.87 -5.97
C TYR A 219 7.16 5.77 -5.00
N ALA A 220 6.62 4.67 -5.51
CA ALA A 220 6.35 3.48 -4.72
C ALA A 220 7.64 2.89 -4.15
N TRP A 221 8.69 2.75 -4.98
CA TRP A 221 9.99 2.30 -4.50
C TRP A 221 10.63 3.24 -3.47
N CYS A 222 10.51 4.57 -3.64
CA CYS A 222 10.99 5.53 -2.63
C CYS A 222 10.29 5.33 -1.28
N THR A 223 9.02 4.93 -1.30
CA THR A 223 8.26 4.61 -0.09
C THR A 223 8.82 3.37 0.60
N ASP A 224 9.27 2.36 -0.15
CA ASP A 224 9.84 1.12 0.42
C ASP A 224 11.25 1.30 0.99
N VAL A 225 12.06 2.17 0.38
CA VAL A 225 13.45 2.39 0.82
C VAL A 225 13.60 3.50 1.86
N ASP A 226 12.53 4.23 2.21
CA ASP A 226 12.54 5.31 3.21
C ASP A 226 12.66 4.74 4.64
N ILE A 227 13.86 4.68 5.19
CA ILE A 227 14.10 4.18 6.54
C ILE A 227 13.54 5.06 7.68
N SER A 228 12.88 6.17 7.35
CA SER A 228 12.31 7.08 8.34
C SER A 228 11.18 6.42 9.12
N TRP A 229 11.03 6.78 10.39
CA TRP A 229 9.97 6.28 11.26
C TRP A 229 9.49 7.31 12.27
N TYR A 230 8.24 7.14 12.70
CA TYR A 230 7.66 7.80 13.87
C TYR A 230 7.41 6.76 14.96
N GLU A 231 7.74 7.06 16.20
CA GLU A 231 7.41 6.21 17.35
C GLU A 231 6.10 6.69 17.97
N LEU A 232 5.06 5.86 17.85
CA LEU A 232 3.76 6.12 18.44
C LEU A 232 3.64 5.41 19.78
N GLN A 233 3.13 6.14 20.77
CA GLN A 233 2.95 5.61 22.12
C GLN A 233 2.03 4.37 22.10
N GLY A 234 2.48 3.27 22.69
CA GLY A 234 1.72 2.02 22.77
C GLY A 234 1.69 1.17 21.50
N VAL A 235 2.28 1.64 20.39
CA VAL A 235 2.37 0.91 19.10
C VAL A 235 3.82 0.68 18.63
N GLY A 236 4.74 1.56 19.04
CA GLY A 236 6.14 1.49 18.66
C GLY A 236 6.46 2.23 17.36
N LYS A 237 7.55 1.82 16.70
CA LYS A 237 8.09 2.51 15.52
C LYS A 237 7.34 2.10 14.26
N ILE A 238 6.77 3.08 13.58
CA ILE A 238 6.04 2.90 12.33
C ILE A 238 6.79 3.60 11.19
N HIS A 239 6.94 2.87 10.09
CA HIS A 239 7.60 3.33 8.89
C HIS A 239 6.88 4.54 8.26
N ARG A 240 7.58 5.68 8.17
CA ARG A 240 7.00 6.97 7.74
C ARG A 240 6.45 6.94 6.33
N GLY A 241 7.17 6.32 5.38
CA GLY A 241 6.70 6.17 4.00
C GLY A 241 5.28 5.60 3.93
N PHE A 242 5.02 4.48 4.62
CA PHE A 242 3.70 3.84 4.66
C PHE A 242 2.65 4.73 5.35
N MET A 243 3.01 5.46 6.40
CA MET A 243 2.11 6.40 7.06
C MET A 243 1.66 7.51 6.10
N LYS A 244 2.60 8.08 5.33
CA LYS A 244 2.28 9.10 4.31
C LYS A 244 1.38 8.56 3.21
N ALA A 245 1.67 7.36 2.71
CA ALA A 245 0.87 6.69 1.69
C ALA A 245 -0.56 6.42 2.19
N LEU A 246 -0.72 5.99 3.44
CA LEU A 246 -2.03 5.69 4.00
C LEU A 246 -2.86 6.94 4.35
N GLY A 247 -2.24 8.08 4.61
CA GLY A 247 -2.95 9.35 4.80
C GLY A 247 -2.51 10.19 6.00
N LEU A 248 -1.29 10.01 6.50
CA LEU A 248 -0.68 10.94 7.45
C LEU A 248 -0.70 12.36 6.86
N GLN A 249 -1.10 13.36 7.66
CA GLN A 249 -1.10 14.77 7.28
C GLN A 249 0.19 15.47 7.76
N LYS A 250 0.39 16.73 7.37
CA LYS A 250 1.54 17.52 7.84
C LYS A 250 1.46 17.83 9.34
N ASP A 251 0.26 18.11 9.82
CA ASP A 251 0.00 18.49 11.20
C ASP A 251 -0.32 17.28 12.11
N GLY A 252 0.03 16.07 11.66
CA GLY A 252 -0.17 14.82 12.38
C GLY A 252 -1.14 13.86 11.71
N TRP A 253 -1.68 12.92 12.50
CA TRP A 253 -2.67 11.95 12.04
C TRP A 253 -4.00 12.17 12.79
N PRO A 254 -4.80 13.17 12.38
CA PRO A 254 -6.03 13.48 13.08
C PRO A 254 -7.01 12.30 12.99
N LYS A 255 -7.87 12.17 14.00
CA LYS A 255 -8.88 11.10 14.00
C LYS A 255 -9.88 11.26 12.86
N GLU A 256 -10.25 12.48 12.52
CA GLU A 256 -11.16 12.82 11.41
C GLU A 256 -10.53 13.95 10.59
N ILE A 257 -10.82 13.97 9.29
CA ILE A 257 -10.45 15.09 8.40
C ILE A 257 -11.70 15.89 8.07
N SER A 258 -11.54 17.20 7.82
CA SER A 258 -12.65 18.08 7.46
C SER A 258 -13.38 17.55 6.22
N LEU A 259 -14.69 17.38 6.35
CA LEU A 259 -15.59 17.07 5.22
C LEU A 259 -15.40 18.13 4.12
N GLY A 260 -15.05 17.68 2.92
CA GLY A 260 -14.79 18.57 1.78
C GLY A 260 -13.32 18.89 1.51
N SER A 261 -12.35 18.14 2.08
CA SER A 261 -10.98 18.21 1.56
C SER A 261 -10.97 17.87 0.07
N GLU A 262 -10.26 18.66 -0.73
CA GLU A 262 -10.12 18.47 -2.18
C GLU A 262 -9.58 17.07 -2.54
N HIS A 263 -8.90 16.43 -1.59
CA HIS A 263 -8.18 15.19 -1.79
C HIS A 263 -8.73 14.04 -0.93
N LEU A 264 -8.78 12.84 -1.53
CA LEU A 264 -9.16 11.61 -0.85
C LEU A 264 -7.92 10.90 -0.29
N TYR A 265 -7.87 10.72 1.01
CA TYR A 265 -6.79 10.00 1.71
C TYR A 265 -7.25 8.58 2.04
N ALA A 266 -6.36 7.60 1.81
CA ALA A 266 -6.72 6.18 1.81
C ALA A 266 -7.37 5.71 3.12
N TYR A 267 -6.77 6.01 4.26
CA TYR A 267 -7.28 5.62 5.58
C TYR A 267 -8.70 6.12 5.81
N TYR A 268 -8.92 7.43 5.65
CA TYR A 268 -10.18 8.07 6.00
C TYR A 268 -11.29 7.63 5.07
N GLU A 269 -11.01 7.57 3.77
CA GLU A 269 -12.02 7.25 2.77
C GLU A 269 -12.41 5.77 2.81
N ILE A 270 -11.45 4.86 2.96
CA ILE A 270 -11.75 3.43 3.16
C ILE A 270 -12.50 3.21 4.48
N ARG A 271 -12.08 3.86 5.57
CA ARG A 271 -12.78 3.77 6.86
C ARG A 271 -14.23 4.24 6.74
N ARG A 272 -14.47 5.37 6.05
CA ARG A 272 -15.80 5.91 5.79
C ARG A 272 -16.66 4.93 4.98
N MET A 273 -16.13 4.42 3.87
CA MET A 273 -16.83 3.43 3.03
C MET A 273 -17.17 2.15 3.80
N LEU A 274 -16.24 1.65 4.63
CA LEU A 274 -16.51 0.50 5.49
C LEU A 274 -17.63 0.79 6.50
N ARG A 275 -17.62 1.95 7.18
CA ARG A 275 -18.74 2.34 8.07
C ARG A 275 -20.07 2.36 7.31
N ASP A 276 -20.10 2.95 6.12
CA ASP A 276 -21.32 3.09 5.30
C ASP A 276 -21.86 1.76 4.79
N ILE A 277 -20.98 0.80 4.46
CA ILE A 277 -21.38 -0.52 3.96
C ILE A 277 -21.79 -1.43 5.12
N LEU A 278 -20.97 -1.49 6.17
CA LEU A 278 -21.16 -2.40 7.30
C LEU A 278 -22.34 -1.99 8.20
N SER A 279 -22.72 -0.70 8.22
CA SER A 279 -23.93 -0.25 8.92
C SER A 279 -25.23 -0.74 8.29
N LYS A 280 -25.20 -1.16 7.02
CA LYS A 280 -26.38 -1.68 6.30
C LYS A 280 -26.61 -3.17 6.50
N ASN A 281 -25.60 -3.89 6.99
CA ASN A 281 -25.71 -5.31 7.33
C ASN A 281 -24.85 -5.59 8.56
N GLU A 282 -25.49 -5.80 9.71
CA GLU A 282 -24.80 -6.01 10.99
C GLU A 282 -23.92 -7.27 11.01
N LYS A 283 -24.22 -8.27 10.17
CA LYS A 283 -23.42 -9.49 10.03
C LYS A 283 -22.22 -9.30 9.11
N ALA A 284 -22.18 -8.22 8.33
CA ALA A 284 -21.11 -7.97 7.38
C ALA A 284 -19.76 -7.86 8.10
N LYS A 285 -18.76 -8.50 7.51
CA LYS A 285 -17.36 -8.44 7.95
C LYS A 285 -16.48 -7.95 6.81
N PHE A 286 -15.28 -7.49 7.14
CA PHE A 286 -14.32 -7.09 6.14
C PHE A 286 -12.93 -7.69 6.33
N ILE A 287 -12.24 -7.84 5.21
CA ILE A 287 -10.85 -8.30 5.11
C ILE A 287 -10.05 -7.16 4.48
N VAL A 288 -8.88 -6.86 5.05
CA VAL A 288 -7.91 -5.95 4.45
C VAL A 288 -6.71 -6.77 4.00
N THR A 289 -6.32 -6.63 2.74
CA THR A 289 -5.27 -7.44 2.12
C THR A 289 -4.40 -6.59 1.21
N GLY A 290 -3.25 -7.15 0.84
CA GLY A 290 -2.31 -6.55 -0.09
C GLY A 290 -1.02 -7.38 -0.13
N HIS A 291 -0.20 -7.14 -1.14
CA HIS A 291 1.09 -7.78 -1.31
C HIS A 291 2.21 -6.72 -1.32
N SER A 292 3.41 -7.07 -0.82
CA SER A 292 4.54 -6.15 -0.69
C SER A 292 4.13 -4.87 0.09
N LEU A 293 4.39 -3.67 -0.44
CA LEU A 293 3.90 -2.38 0.08
C LEU A 293 2.40 -2.41 0.44
N GLY A 294 1.55 -3.05 -0.37
CA GLY A 294 0.12 -3.15 -0.11
C GLY A 294 -0.20 -3.97 1.14
N GLY A 295 0.62 -4.97 1.45
CA GLY A 295 0.51 -5.75 2.69
C GLY A 295 0.91 -4.92 3.91
N ALA A 296 1.96 -4.10 3.79
CA ALA A 296 2.34 -3.15 4.84
C ALA A 296 1.25 -2.11 5.10
N LEU A 297 0.62 -1.57 4.03
CA LEU A 297 -0.53 -0.67 4.13
C LEU A 297 -1.75 -1.35 4.77
N ALA A 298 -2.02 -2.61 4.46
CA ALA A 298 -3.11 -3.37 5.06
C ALA A 298 -2.93 -3.51 6.58
N ILE A 299 -1.73 -3.88 7.04
CA ILE A 299 -1.41 -3.99 8.47
C ILE A 299 -1.50 -2.62 9.15
N LEU A 300 -0.92 -1.59 8.51
CA LEU A 300 -0.94 -0.24 9.05
C LEU A 300 -2.37 0.30 9.15
N PHE A 301 -3.25 -0.01 8.19
CA PHE A 301 -4.66 0.37 8.26
C PHE A 301 -5.33 -0.17 9.53
N VAL A 302 -5.08 -1.44 9.88
CA VAL A 302 -5.59 -2.03 11.13
C VAL A 302 -5.02 -1.34 12.36
N ALA A 303 -3.71 -1.07 12.36
CA ALA A 303 -3.07 -0.38 13.47
C ALA A 303 -3.66 1.02 13.68
N VAL A 304 -3.93 1.77 12.61
CA VAL A 304 -4.52 3.11 12.69
C VAL A 304 -5.98 3.06 13.12
N LEU A 305 -6.76 2.03 12.74
CA LEU A 305 -8.09 1.80 13.34
C LEU A 305 -7.98 1.65 14.88
N ALA A 306 -6.99 0.91 15.38
CA ALA A 306 -6.77 0.78 16.82
C ALA A 306 -6.34 2.10 17.48
N ILE A 307 -5.39 2.83 16.88
CA ILE A 307 -4.94 4.15 17.36
C ILE A 307 -6.12 5.13 17.44
N HIS A 308 -6.98 5.15 16.42
CA HIS A 308 -8.16 6.00 16.38
C HIS A 308 -9.36 5.46 17.18
N LYS A 309 -9.19 4.35 17.91
CA LYS A 309 -10.21 3.72 18.75
C LYS A 309 -11.48 3.36 17.97
N GLU A 310 -11.32 2.82 16.77
CA GLU A 310 -12.39 2.35 15.89
C GLU A 310 -12.85 0.93 16.26
N ALA A 311 -13.17 0.72 17.55
CA ALA A 311 -13.49 -0.60 18.09
C ALA A 311 -14.61 -1.31 17.30
N TRP A 312 -15.66 -0.58 16.91
CA TRP A 312 -16.78 -1.12 16.14
C TRP A 312 -16.38 -1.70 14.76
N LEU A 313 -15.39 -1.08 14.10
CA LEU A 313 -14.82 -1.62 12.87
C LEU A 313 -13.90 -2.79 13.16
N LEU A 314 -13.04 -2.68 14.17
CA LEU A 314 -12.13 -3.77 14.55
C LEU A 314 -12.87 -5.06 14.88
N ASP A 315 -14.01 -4.99 15.57
CA ASP A 315 -14.87 -6.15 15.87
C ASP A 315 -15.46 -6.83 14.63
N ARG A 316 -15.54 -6.10 13.50
CA ARG A 316 -16.03 -6.58 12.20
C ARG A 316 -14.92 -6.93 11.23
N MET A 317 -13.66 -6.74 11.63
CA MET A 317 -12.54 -7.22 10.85
C MET A 317 -12.44 -8.74 10.99
N GLU A 318 -12.23 -9.40 9.86
CA GLU A 318 -11.92 -10.82 9.85
C GLU A 318 -10.40 -11.00 9.77
N GLY A 319 -9.82 -11.59 10.82
CA GLY A 319 -8.40 -11.92 10.84
C GLY A 319 -8.09 -12.96 9.76
N SER A 320 -7.11 -12.68 8.90
CA SER A 320 -6.55 -13.70 8.03
C SER A 320 -6.00 -14.81 8.92
N THR A 321 -6.64 -15.98 8.88
CA THR A 321 -6.14 -17.15 9.59
C THR A 321 -4.68 -17.38 9.21
N HIS A 322 -3.82 -17.45 10.25
CA HIS A 322 -2.39 -17.83 10.30
C HIS A 322 -1.36 -16.81 10.84
N LEU A 323 -1.75 -15.94 11.78
CA LEU A 323 -0.85 -15.50 12.87
C LEU A 323 -1.65 -15.32 14.17
N GLY A 324 -1.58 -16.32 15.06
CA GLY A 324 -1.84 -16.23 16.50
C GLY A 324 -3.00 -15.36 16.97
N SER A 325 -4.25 -15.80 16.75
CA SER A 325 -5.42 -15.22 17.39
C SER A 325 -5.48 -15.62 18.87
N GLN A 326 -4.89 -14.78 19.73
CA GLN A 326 -5.34 -14.50 21.11
C GLN A 326 -4.64 -13.30 21.79
N GLU A 327 -3.59 -12.71 21.18
CA GLU A 327 -2.85 -11.57 21.78
C GLU A 327 -3.10 -10.19 21.15
N LEU A 328 -4.11 -10.04 20.29
CA LEU A 328 -4.36 -8.75 19.60
C LEU A 328 -5.24 -7.75 20.40
N VAL A 329 -5.70 -8.10 21.61
CA VAL A 329 -6.58 -7.21 22.42
C VAL A 329 -6.03 -6.89 23.81
N THR A 330 -5.02 -7.59 24.31
CA THR A 330 -4.38 -7.25 25.61
C THR A 330 -2.92 -7.66 25.60
N GLY A 331 -2.05 -6.73 25.22
CA GLY A 331 -0.59 -6.91 25.22
C GLY A 331 0.04 -5.93 24.25
N SER A 332 0.88 -5.03 24.76
CA SER A 332 1.72 -4.07 24.03
C SER A 332 1.92 -4.41 22.54
N LEU A 333 1.32 -3.61 21.64
CA LEU A 333 1.58 -3.65 20.20
C LEU A 333 3.06 -3.30 19.98
N GLY A 334 3.91 -4.31 19.93
CA GLY A 334 5.30 -4.21 19.49
C GLY A 334 5.40 -4.66 18.05
N ILE A 335 5.00 -3.81 17.10
CA ILE A 335 5.20 -4.08 15.67
C ILE A 335 6.67 -3.74 15.34
N SER A 336 7.58 -4.68 15.60
CA SER A 336 8.95 -4.60 15.11
C SER A 336 9.01 -5.20 13.71
N CYS A 337 8.84 -4.36 12.68
CA CYS A 337 9.19 -4.74 11.32
C CYS A 337 10.73 -4.85 11.23
N LYS A 338 11.28 -6.04 11.53
CA LYS A 338 12.68 -6.35 11.24
C LYS A 338 12.79 -6.61 9.75
N ILE A 339 13.18 -5.59 9.01
CA ILE A 339 13.78 -5.76 7.68
C ILE A 339 15.19 -6.32 7.96
N SER A 340 15.40 -7.60 7.64
CA SER A 340 16.69 -8.28 7.75
C SER A 340 17.67 -7.81 6.69
#